data_AF-N9PQT1-F1
#
_entry.id   AF-N9PQT1-F1
#
_cell.length_a   1.000
_cell.length_b   1.000
_cell.length_c   1.000
_cell.angle_alpha   90.00
_cell.angle_beta   90.00
_cell.angle_gamma   90.00
#
_symmetry.space_group_name_H-M   'P 1'
#
loop_
_entity.id
_entity.type
_entity.pdbx_description
1 polymer ?
#
loop_
_entity_poly.entity_id
_entity_poly.type
_entity_poly.pdbx_seq_one_letter_code
_entity_poly.pdbx_strand_id
1 'polypeptide(L)'
;MIVKFMKKRLFLSTCLLLISNSNFAQTPQVPKADTEAIFKAAGFSKTKYGWEGNCDIGEITTYKDLNGDGLKDAIISDADSTCYGREMVGYHIISQQKKGI
;
A
#
# COMPACT_ATOMS: atom_id res chain seq x y z
N MET A 1 51.86 15.10 7.46
CA MET A 1 50.50 15.70 7.37
C MET A 1 49.50 14.85 6.54
N ILE A 2 49.70 13.53 6.43
CA ILE A 2 48.91 12.65 5.52
C ILE A 2 47.92 11.77 6.32
N VAL A 3 48.28 11.33 7.52
CA VAL A 3 47.47 10.44 8.37
C VAL A 3 46.19 11.11 8.91
N LYS A 4 46.21 12.43 9.12
CA LYS A 4 45.06 13.20 9.65
C LYS A 4 43.91 13.33 8.62
N PHE A 5 44.21 13.24 7.32
CA PHE A 5 43.23 13.32 6.23
C PHE A 5 42.53 11.98 5.95
N MET A 6 43.18 10.84 6.18
CA MET A 6 42.61 9.51 5.95
C MET A 6 41.57 9.13 7.02
N LYS A 7 41.75 9.59 8.27
CA LYS A 7 40.81 9.32 9.39
C LYS A 7 39.45 10.00 9.21
N LYS A 8 39.40 11.17 8.56
CA LYS A 8 38.14 11.87 8.22
C LYS A 8 37.42 11.25 7.02
N ARG A 9 38.16 10.70 6.05
CA ARG A 9 37.58 10.01 4.89
C ARG A 9 37.00 8.64 5.24
N LEU A 10 37.64 7.93 6.18
CA LEU A 10 37.13 6.66 6.68
C LEU A 10 35.83 6.81 7.47
N PHE A 11 35.63 7.93 8.17
CA PHE A 11 34.38 8.24 8.87
C PHE A 11 33.23 8.68 7.94
N LEU A 12 33.53 9.21 6.75
CA LEU A 12 32.51 9.64 5.79
C LEU A 12 31.88 8.47 5.03
N SER A 13 32.62 7.36 4.86
CA SER A 13 32.16 6.22 4.07
C SER A 13 31.18 5.30 4.83
N THR A 14 31.16 5.35 6.16
CA THR A 14 30.32 4.45 6.98
C THR A 14 28.86 4.92 7.09
N CYS A 15 28.57 6.21 6.87
CA CYS A 15 27.20 6.73 6.96
C CYS A 15 26.35 6.43 5.71
N LEU A 16 26.96 6.18 4.54
CA LEU A 16 26.21 6.00 3.29
C LEU A 16 25.53 4.64 3.15
N LEU A 17 25.91 3.64 3.96
CA LEU A 17 25.33 2.29 3.93
C LEU A 17 24.06 2.14 4.78
N LEU A 18 23.79 3.10 5.68
CA LEU A 18 22.62 3.10 6.57
C LEU A 18 21.35 3.67 5.93
N ILE A 19 21.43 4.18 4.68
CA ILE A 19 20.28 4.73 3.94
C ILE A 19 19.67 3.72 2.97
N SER A 20 19.95 2.43 3.17
CA SER A 20 19.28 1.34 2.47
C SER A 20 17.84 1.25 2.99
N ASN A 21 16.98 2.16 2.54
CA ASN A 21 15.54 2.09 2.78
C ASN A 21 15.02 0.87 2.01
N SER A 22 14.95 -0.27 2.69
CA SER A 22 14.17 -1.41 2.22
C SER A 22 12.70 -1.00 2.24
N ASN A 23 12.22 -0.35 1.17
CA ASN A 23 10.79 -0.16 0.89
C ASN A 23 10.19 -1.51 0.45
N PHE A 24 10.33 -2.53 1.30
CA PHE A 24 9.77 -3.84 1.04
C PHE A 24 8.30 -3.81 1.47
N ALA A 25 7.39 -3.90 0.49
CA ALA A 25 5.94 -4.07 0.63
C ALA A 25 5.33 -3.43 1.88
N GLN A 26 5.43 -2.10 1.98
CA GLN A 26 4.85 -1.36 3.11
C GLN A 26 3.33 -1.36 2.95
N THR A 27 2.63 -2.05 3.85
CA THR A 27 1.17 -2.03 3.90
C THR A 27 0.69 -0.59 4.09
N PRO A 28 -0.28 -0.11 3.29
CA PRO A 28 -0.76 1.25 3.44
C PRO A 28 -1.39 1.42 4.81
N GLN A 29 -1.04 2.51 5.50
CA GLN A 29 -1.70 2.88 6.73
C GLN A 29 -3.05 3.51 6.41
N VAL A 30 -4.11 2.72 6.58
CA VAL A 30 -5.51 3.14 6.36
C VAL A 30 -6.19 3.32 7.71
N PRO A 31 -6.83 4.48 7.99
CA PRO A 31 -7.65 4.64 9.18
C PRO A 31 -8.74 3.57 9.23
N LYS A 32 -9.01 3.00 10.42
CA LYS A 32 -9.99 1.92 10.59
C LYS A 32 -11.38 2.26 10.06
N ALA A 33 -11.82 3.51 10.25
CA ALA A 33 -13.11 3.99 9.76
C ALA A 33 -13.17 3.95 8.23
N ASP A 34 -12.08 4.35 7.57
CA ASP A 34 -11.99 4.37 6.11
C ASP A 34 -11.87 2.96 5.55
N THR A 35 -11.14 2.06 6.21
CA THR A 35 -11.03 0.65 5.79
C THR A 35 -12.41 0.03 5.59
N GLU A 36 -13.30 0.20 6.57
CA GLU A 36 -14.66 -0.35 6.49
C GLU A 36 -15.51 0.29 5.39
N ALA A 37 -15.41 1.61 5.20
CA ALA A 37 -16.12 2.30 4.14
C ALA A 37 -15.63 1.90 2.74
N ILE A 38 -14.30 1.78 2.56
CA ILE A 38 -13.66 1.36 1.30
C ILE A 38 -14.15 -0.03 0.88
N PHE A 39 -14.08 -1.02 1.78
CA PHE A 39 -14.50 -2.38 1.45
C PHE A 39 -16.00 -2.49 1.19
N LYS A 40 -16.84 -1.79 1.98
CA LYS A 40 -18.28 -1.75 1.74
C LYS A 40 -18.62 -1.12 0.38
N ALA A 41 -17.97 -0.02 0.02
CA ALA A 41 -18.16 0.63 -1.28
C ALA A 41 -17.73 -0.26 -2.45
N ALA A 42 -16.71 -1.11 -2.25
CA ALA A 42 -16.27 -2.10 -3.22
C ALA A 42 -17.14 -3.38 -3.27
N GLY A 43 -18.15 -3.50 -2.40
CA GLY A 43 -19.04 -4.67 -2.33
C GLY A 43 -18.48 -5.86 -1.53
N PHE A 44 -17.41 -5.67 -0.77
CA PHE A 44 -16.82 -6.70 0.07
C PHE A 44 -17.59 -6.82 1.39
N SER A 45 -17.63 -8.04 1.94
CA SER A 45 -18.28 -8.35 3.22
C SER A 45 -17.26 -8.77 4.26
N LYS A 46 -17.41 -8.28 5.50
CA LYS A 46 -16.50 -8.64 6.59
C LYS A 46 -16.83 -10.03 7.13
N THR A 47 -15.84 -10.92 7.12
CA THR A 47 -15.92 -12.27 7.68
C THR A 47 -14.86 -12.47 8.76
N LYS A 48 -14.78 -13.69 9.32
CA LYS A 48 -13.72 -14.06 10.27
C LYS A 48 -12.33 -14.16 9.63
N TYR A 49 -12.27 -14.25 8.30
CA TYR A 49 -11.03 -14.42 7.55
C TYR A 49 -10.50 -13.11 6.96
N GLY A 50 -11.35 -12.10 6.81
CA GLY A 50 -10.98 -10.81 6.24
C GLY A 50 -12.17 -10.11 5.62
N TRP A 51 -11.89 -9.27 4.63
CA TRP A 51 -12.90 -8.68 3.77
C TRP A 51 -13.02 -9.53 2.52
N GLU A 52 -14.12 -10.26 2.39
CA GLU A 52 -14.35 -11.23 1.33
C GLU A 52 -15.08 -10.58 0.17
N GLY A 53 -14.49 -10.68 -1.03
CA GLY A 53 -15.06 -10.24 -2.29
C GLY A 53 -15.74 -11.38 -3.02
N ASN A 54 -15.96 -11.20 -4.32
CA ASN A 54 -16.54 -12.25 -5.16
C ASN A 54 -15.54 -13.39 -5.47
N CYS A 55 -14.24 -13.09 -5.47
CA CYS A 55 -13.20 -14.02 -5.86
C CYS A 55 -12.34 -14.50 -4.69
N ASP A 56 -11.85 -13.60 -3.83
CA ASP A 56 -11.06 -13.95 -2.64
C ASP A 56 -11.12 -12.84 -1.56
N ILE A 57 -10.30 -12.95 -0.52
CA ILE A 57 -10.05 -11.92 0.48
C ILE A 57 -9.30 -10.75 -0.15
N GLY A 58 -9.90 -9.56 -0.09
CA GLY A 58 -9.31 -8.33 -0.59
C GLY A 58 -8.36 -7.68 0.40
N GLU A 59 -7.29 -7.10 -0.14
CA GLU A 59 -6.31 -6.27 0.57
C GLU A 59 -6.27 -4.87 -0.03
N ILE A 60 -6.28 -3.83 0.82
CA ILE A 60 -6.00 -2.47 0.36
C ILE A 60 -4.50 -2.36 0.11
N THR A 61 -4.10 -2.26 -1.16
CA THR A 61 -2.69 -2.16 -1.57
C THR A 61 -2.23 -0.72 -1.80
N THR A 62 -3.18 0.21 -1.97
CA THR A 62 -2.90 1.64 -2.12
C THR A 62 -3.93 2.43 -1.36
N TYR A 63 -3.49 3.49 -0.67
CA TYR A 63 -4.36 4.49 -0.04
C TYR A 63 -3.70 5.87 -0.11
N LYS A 64 -4.00 6.63 -1.18
CA LYS A 64 -3.41 7.96 -1.46
C LYS A 64 -4.29 8.71 -2.46
N ASP A 65 -4.07 10.01 -2.58
CA ASP A 65 -4.68 10.81 -3.66
C ASP A 65 -4.00 10.43 -4.98
N LEU A 66 -4.74 9.77 -5.89
CA LEU A 66 -4.24 9.32 -7.19
C LEU A 66 -4.48 10.34 -8.30
N ASN A 67 -5.50 11.19 -8.17
CA ASN A 67 -5.94 12.08 -9.24
C ASN A 67 -5.63 13.58 -8.97
N GLY A 68 -5.14 13.93 -7.77
CA GLY A 68 -4.74 15.27 -7.38
C GLY A 68 -5.88 16.17 -6.91
N ASP A 69 -7.04 15.64 -6.54
CA ASP A 69 -8.20 16.44 -6.11
C ASP A 69 -8.22 16.76 -4.60
N GLY A 70 -7.22 16.27 -3.85
CA GLY A 70 -7.08 16.45 -2.42
C GLY A 70 -7.84 15.41 -1.57
N LEU A 71 -8.51 14.44 -2.19
CA LEU A 71 -9.20 13.33 -1.53
C LEU A 71 -8.41 12.03 -1.70
N LYS A 72 -8.65 11.05 -0.83
CA LYS A 72 -7.94 9.76 -0.87
C LYS A 72 -8.65 8.77 -1.79
N ASP A 73 -7.86 8.06 -2.58
CA ASP A 73 -8.30 6.88 -3.31
C ASP A 73 -7.71 5.62 -2.68
N ALA A 74 -8.42 4.50 -2.84
CA ALA A 74 -7.98 3.19 -2.42
C ALA A 74 -7.97 2.21 -3.59
N ILE A 75 -6.97 1.33 -3.63
CA ILE A 75 -6.97 0.15 -4.51
C ILE A 75 -7.07 -1.07 -3.61
N ILE A 76 -8.11 -1.87 -3.82
CA ILE A 76 -8.21 -3.22 -3.27
C ILE A 76 -7.72 -4.20 -4.35
N SER A 77 -6.89 -5.16 -3.97
CA SER A 77 -6.59 -6.32 -4.81
C SER A 77 -6.94 -7.62 -4.10
N ASP A 78 -7.40 -8.58 -4.87
CA ASP A 78 -7.59 -9.98 -4.48
C ASP A 78 -7.04 -10.87 -5.60
N ALA A 79 -6.80 -12.16 -5.29
CA ALA A 79 -6.16 -13.05 -6.23
C ALA A 79 -6.76 -14.44 -6.23
N ASP A 80 -7.35 -14.84 -7.34
CA ASP A 80 -7.83 -16.19 -7.56
C ASP A 80 -7.65 -16.58 -9.03
N SER A 81 -6.90 -17.66 -9.26
CA SER A 81 -6.58 -18.14 -10.62
C SER A 81 -7.80 -18.67 -11.39
N THR A 82 -8.85 -19.09 -10.68
CA THR A 82 -10.08 -19.59 -11.30
C THR A 82 -11.05 -18.46 -11.62
N CYS A 83 -11.02 -17.36 -10.85
CA CYS A 83 -11.88 -16.20 -11.01
C CYS A 83 -11.32 -15.21 -12.05
N TYR A 84 -10.01 -14.92 -12.00
CA TYR A 84 -9.35 -13.94 -12.86
C TYR A 84 -8.53 -14.54 -14.01
N GLY A 85 -8.47 -15.87 -14.13
CA GLY A 85 -7.74 -16.53 -15.21
C GLY A 85 -6.22 -16.36 -15.10
N ARG A 86 -5.54 -16.11 -16.24
CA ARG A 86 -4.06 -16.12 -16.32
C ARG A 86 -3.42 -14.96 -15.57
N GLU A 87 -4.15 -13.88 -15.42
CA GLU A 87 -3.73 -12.64 -14.79
C GLU A 87 -3.77 -12.76 -13.26
N MET A 88 -4.54 -13.73 -12.74
CA MET A 88 -4.66 -14.14 -11.33
C MET A 88 -5.11 -13.08 -10.34
N VAL A 89 -5.16 -11.80 -10.71
CA VAL A 89 -5.39 -10.68 -9.79
C VAL A 89 -6.53 -9.79 -10.26
N GLY A 90 -7.44 -9.47 -9.35
CA GLY A 90 -8.49 -8.46 -9.51
C GLY A 90 -8.11 -7.14 -8.86
N TYR A 91 -8.70 -6.05 -9.33
CA TYR A 91 -8.52 -4.73 -8.73
C TYR A 91 -9.86 -3.98 -8.64
N HIS A 92 -10.09 -3.35 -7.49
CA HIS A 92 -11.17 -2.39 -7.27
C HIS A 92 -10.56 -1.04 -6.91
N ILE A 93 -11.02 0.03 -7.56
CA ILE A 93 -10.58 1.40 -7.28
C ILE A 93 -11.75 2.15 -6.65
N ILE A 94 -11.53 2.70 -5.46
CA ILE A 94 -12.53 3.44 -4.69
C ILE A 94 -12.03 4.86 -4.45
N SER A 95 -12.78 5.85 -4.92
CA SER A 95 -12.45 7.27 -4.76
C SER A 95 -13.32 7.92 -3.70
N GLN A 96 -12.72 8.49 -2.66
CA GLN A 96 -13.45 9.29 -1.69
C GLN A 96 -14.10 10.50 -2.37
N GLN A 97 -15.36 10.79 -2.03
CA GLN A 97 -16.09 11.95 -2.52
C GLN A 97 -16.22 13.02 -1.43
N LYS A 98 -16.47 14.28 -1.82
CA LYS A 98 -16.66 15.41 -0.87
C LYS A 98 -17.80 15.22 0.14
N LYS A 99 -18.73 14.30 -0.13
CA LYS A 99 -19.87 13.96 0.75
C LYS A 99 -19.70 12.62 1.48
N GLY A 100 -18.51 12.01 1.43
CA GLY A 100 -18.24 10.67 1.97
C GLY A 100 -17.61 9.75 0.93
N ILE A 101 -17.22 8.55 1.35
CA ILE A 101 -16.98 7.43 0.43
C ILE A 101 -18.33 6.87 0.01
#